data_AF-F9F9E2-F1
#
_entry.id   AF-F9F9E2-F1
#
_cell.length_a   1.000
_cell.length_b   1.000
_cell.length_c   1.000
_cell.angle_alpha   90.00
_cell.angle_beta   90.00
_cell.angle_gamma   90.00
#
_symmetry.space_group_name_H-M   'P 1'
#
loop_
_entity.id
_entity.type
_entity.pdbx_description
1 polymer ?
#
loop_
_entity_poly.entity_id
_entity_poly.type
_entity_poly.pdbx_seq_one_letter_code
_entity_poly.pdbx_strand_id
1 'polypeptide(L)'
;LNLAKSQEKQIKDLKQEGFKALGSFIGPIAPKGAFLKGKIETLQKALEALRDLPKQHSLLLLRGSIQLLLRHIQRQVDPTGLEDLWGQADTLIKEAVAALLARGPSDRPKEPNSTLISLPTREGGLRIPLHQELAAQLHQAAKEAAEPTLEKIRAIATLYPQQSPYNPPSCRPRVTKTAQEVLQEANKAKLEAYLQDLPYTYQQARLENASYLGHSEIIEALRSRLFYPVKPPSLPCSACGNTVALGHEDICRAANRRWIARHDTVVRAFYRALASQPTLEVQKAPLVDKATSLRADLAITLGTSRYYYDIQIVAISKESARSDPYETLREAAEEKRRKYRSLGAFFSPHNHLGRGPYGPRDG
;
A
#
# COMPACT_ATOMS: atom_id res chain seq x y z
N LEU A 1 -10.36 41.13 23.31
CA LEU A 1 -9.08 40.38 23.21
C LEU A 1 -8.99 39.44 24.41
N ASN A 2 -8.53 38.21 24.22
CA ASN A 2 -8.21 37.33 25.34
C ASN A 2 -6.81 37.68 25.84
N LEU A 3 -6.73 38.51 26.89
CA LEU A 3 -5.46 39.06 27.39
C LEU A 3 -4.44 37.99 27.81
N ALA A 4 -4.88 36.79 28.18
CA ALA A 4 -3.99 35.68 28.52
C ALA A 4 -3.33 35.03 27.29
N LYS A 5 -3.91 35.19 26.09
CA LYS A 5 -3.40 34.63 24.82
C LYS A 5 -2.86 35.69 23.87
N SER A 6 -3.15 36.97 24.13
CA SER A 6 -2.69 38.11 23.34
C SER A 6 -1.35 38.59 23.89
N GLN A 7 -0.31 38.57 23.06
CA GLN A 7 1.04 38.98 23.43
C GLN A 7 1.63 39.86 22.34
N GLU A 8 2.37 40.88 22.75
CA GLU A 8 3.23 41.67 21.88
C GLU A 8 4.67 41.17 22.05
N LYS A 9 5.36 40.89 20.94
CA LYS A 9 6.76 40.46 20.93
C LYS A 9 7.55 41.32 19.96
N GLN A 10 8.74 41.75 20.36
CA GLN A 10 9.62 42.42 19.41
C GLN A 10 10.17 41.42 18.38
N ILE A 11 10.40 41.91 17.15
CA ILE A 11 10.96 41.10 16.07
C ILE A 11 12.36 40.58 16.42
N LYS A 12 13.13 41.30 17.24
CA LYS A 12 14.46 40.86 17.71
C LYS A 12 14.34 39.63 18.59
N ASP A 13 13.43 39.64 19.55
CA ASP A 13 13.17 38.51 20.46
C ASP A 13 12.64 37.30 19.67
N LEU A 14 11.81 37.53 18.65
CA LEU A 14 11.35 36.48 17.74
C LEU A 14 12.50 35.75 17.02
N LYS A 15 13.58 36.47 16.65
CA LYS A 15 14.75 35.88 16.01
C LYS A 15 15.61 35.04 16.97
N GLN A 16 15.53 35.30 18.27
CA GLN A 16 16.31 34.61 19.30
C GLN A 16 15.53 33.46 19.98
N GLU A 17 14.28 33.70 20.36
CA GLU A 17 13.44 32.76 21.09
C GLU A 17 12.50 31.96 20.18
N GLY A 18 12.05 32.59 19.10
CA GLY A 18 10.96 32.09 18.27
C GLY A 18 9.58 32.18 18.92
N PHE A 19 8.59 31.69 18.18
CA PHE A 19 7.17 31.77 18.56
C PHE A 19 6.38 30.63 17.93
N LYS A 20 5.46 30.06 18.73
CA LYS A 20 4.51 29.03 18.29
C LYS A 20 3.26 29.70 17.75
N ALA A 21 2.93 29.45 16.49
CA ALA A 21 1.76 30.03 15.85
C ALA A 21 1.05 28.99 14.98
N LEU A 22 -0.28 28.89 15.11
CA LEU A 22 -1.14 28.06 14.24
C LEU A 22 -0.70 26.59 14.12
N GLY A 23 -0.15 26.02 15.20
CA GLY A 23 0.37 24.65 15.18
C GLY A 23 1.75 24.49 14.51
N SER A 24 2.43 25.58 14.19
CA SER A 24 3.79 25.66 13.66
C SER A 24 4.74 26.41 14.60
N PHE A 25 5.98 26.61 14.15
CA PHE A 25 7.03 27.37 14.83
C PHE A 25 7.75 28.31 13.87
N ILE A 26 7.93 29.56 14.31
CA ILE A 26 8.68 30.60 13.60
C ILE A 26 9.86 30.97 14.49
N GLY A 27 11.09 31.00 13.97
CA GLY A 27 12.27 31.39 14.75
C GLY A 27 13.51 30.54 14.43
N PRO A 28 14.53 30.58 15.31
CA PRO A 28 15.81 29.95 15.07
C PRO A 28 15.74 28.42 15.16
N ILE A 29 16.79 27.76 14.64
CA ILE A 29 16.83 26.31 14.43
C ILE A 29 16.70 25.54 15.74
N ALA A 30 17.41 25.92 16.80
CA ALA A 30 17.41 25.19 18.07
C ALA A 30 16.00 25.05 18.71
N PRO A 31 15.24 26.14 18.97
CA PRO A 31 13.90 26.01 19.53
C PRO A 31 12.87 25.46 18.54
N LYS A 32 13.07 25.66 17.22
CA LYS A 32 12.30 25.00 16.17
C LYS A 32 12.48 23.48 16.20
N GLY A 33 13.71 23.02 16.38
CA GLY A 33 14.04 21.60 16.56
C GLY A 33 13.42 21.03 17.83
N ALA A 34 13.48 21.74 18.95
CA ALA A 34 12.78 21.34 20.19
C ALA A 34 11.26 21.24 19.99
N PHE A 35 10.66 22.16 19.23
CA PHE A 35 9.25 22.09 18.87
C PHE A 35 8.93 20.86 18.02
N LEU A 36 9.70 20.59 16.97
CA LEU A 36 9.51 19.44 16.10
C LEU A 36 9.69 18.13 16.86
N LYS A 37 10.70 18.05 17.75
CA LYS A 37 10.92 16.90 18.63
C LYS A 37 9.69 16.58 19.48
N GLY A 38 9.07 17.58 20.12
CA GLY A 38 7.83 17.37 20.88
C GLY A 38 6.65 16.87 20.03
N LYS A 39 6.61 17.24 18.74
CA LYS A 39 5.62 16.71 17.79
C LYS A 39 5.94 15.26 17.38
N ILE A 40 7.21 14.92 17.23
CA ILE A 40 7.67 13.55 16.99
C ILE A 40 7.38 12.66 18.20
N GLU A 41 7.54 13.15 19.43
CA GLU A 41 7.14 12.42 20.65
C GLU A 41 5.63 12.16 20.68
N THR A 42 4.83 13.08 20.14
CA THR A 42 3.38 12.85 19.99
C THR A 42 3.09 11.76 18.95
N LEU A 43 3.80 11.77 17.82
CA LEU A 43 3.74 10.70 16.82
C LEU A 43 4.15 9.35 17.43
N GLN A 44 5.25 9.31 18.18
CA GLN A 44 5.73 8.10 18.86
C GLN A 44 4.66 7.51 19.79
N LYS A 45 4.05 8.34 20.66
CA LYS A 45 2.96 7.89 21.54
C LYS A 45 1.78 7.31 20.77
N ALA A 46 1.42 7.94 19.65
CA ALA A 46 0.35 7.43 18.78
C ALA A 46 0.72 6.08 18.14
N LEU A 47 1.98 5.89 17.74
CA LEU A 47 2.49 4.63 17.20
C LEU A 47 2.59 3.53 18.27
N GLU A 48 2.97 3.87 19.50
CA GLU A 48 3.00 2.94 20.62
C GLU A 48 1.59 2.41 20.94
N ALA A 49 0.57 3.28 20.93
CA ALA A 49 -0.82 2.88 21.13
C ALA A 49 -1.35 1.91 20.05
N LEU A 50 -0.72 1.84 18.86
CA LEU A 50 -1.10 0.86 17.83
C LEU A 50 -0.74 -0.57 18.18
N ARG A 51 0.19 -0.80 19.13
CA ARG A 51 0.69 -2.13 19.47
C ARG A 51 -0.37 -3.00 20.14
N ASP A 52 -1.30 -2.37 20.85
CA ASP A 52 -2.37 -3.05 21.61
C ASP A 52 -3.59 -3.37 20.74
N LEU A 53 -3.65 -2.81 19.51
CA LEU A 53 -4.76 -3.00 18.59
C LEU A 53 -4.56 -4.23 17.70
N PRO A 54 -5.65 -4.85 17.19
CA PRO A 54 -5.53 -5.85 16.15
C PRO A 54 -4.83 -5.26 14.92
N LYS A 55 -3.90 -6.01 14.33
CA LYS A 55 -3.01 -5.56 13.24
C LYS A 55 -3.73 -4.84 12.09
N GLN A 56 -4.95 -5.25 11.78
CA GLN A 56 -5.78 -4.61 10.75
C GLN A 56 -6.17 -3.18 11.11
N HIS A 57 -6.66 -2.97 12.33
CA HIS A 57 -6.99 -1.64 12.83
C HIS A 57 -5.74 -0.79 12.92
N SER A 58 -4.63 -1.37 13.39
CA SER A 58 -3.34 -0.67 13.48
C SER A 58 -2.86 -0.18 12.11
N LEU A 59 -2.93 -1.01 11.07
CA LEU A 59 -2.54 -0.61 9.71
C LEU A 59 -3.45 0.49 9.15
N LEU A 60 -4.77 0.37 9.36
CA LEU A 60 -5.74 1.35 8.88
C LEU A 60 -5.50 2.72 9.53
N LEU A 61 -5.31 2.76 10.85
CA LEU A 61 -5.01 3.99 11.58
C LEU A 61 -3.66 4.58 11.20
N LEU A 62 -2.63 3.73 11.04
CA LEU A 62 -1.31 4.15 10.59
C LEU A 62 -1.39 4.87 9.24
N ARG A 63 -2.04 4.25 8.25
CA ARG A 63 -2.15 4.76 6.88
C ARG A 63 -3.08 5.97 6.79
N GLY A 64 -4.22 5.92 7.47
CA GLY A 64 -5.31 6.87 7.34
C GLY A 64 -5.21 8.11 8.24
N SER A 65 -4.46 8.04 9.33
CA SER A 65 -4.45 9.10 10.35
C SER A 65 -3.05 9.41 10.88
N ILE A 66 -2.37 8.42 11.47
CA ILE A 66 -1.18 8.69 12.30
C ILE A 66 -0.01 9.22 11.47
N GLN A 67 0.25 8.65 10.28
CA GLN A 67 1.31 9.15 9.39
C GLN A 67 1.06 10.58 8.87
N LEU A 68 -0.17 11.09 8.97
CA LEU A 68 -0.53 12.44 8.54
C LEU A 68 -0.29 13.50 9.62
N LEU A 69 -0.02 13.10 10.87
CA LEU A 69 0.07 14.03 12.01
C LEU A 69 1.12 15.12 11.80
N LEU A 70 2.24 14.81 11.15
CA LEU A 70 3.31 15.77 10.89
C LEU A 70 3.22 16.43 9.50
N ARG A 71 2.26 16.03 8.66
CA ARG A 71 2.18 16.48 7.25
C ARG A 71 1.96 17.99 7.12
N HIS A 72 1.20 18.57 8.04
CA HIS A 72 1.01 20.02 8.09
C HIS A 72 2.31 20.75 8.46
N ILE A 73 3.12 20.18 9.35
CA ILE A 73 4.40 20.75 9.81
C ILE A 73 5.39 20.79 8.66
N GLN A 74 5.49 19.73 7.84
CA GLN A 74 6.36 19.71 6.66
C GLN A 74 6.05 20.82 5.65
N ARG A 75 4.83 21.34 5.62
CA ARG A 75 4.46 22.47 4.77
C ARG A 75 4.83 23.82 5.40
N GLN A 76 4.78 23.90 6.72
CA GLN A 76 4.86 25.18 7.44
C GLN A 76 6.25 25.48 8.01
N VAL A 77 7.04 24.45 8.32
CA VAL A 77 8.35 24.58 8.95
C VAL A 77 9.43 24.33 7.91
N ASP A 78 10.33 25.30 7.76
CA ASP A 78 11.55 25.14 6.96
C ASP A 78 12.38 23.97 7.49
N PRO A 79 12.65 22.94 6.67
CA PRO A 79 13.31 21.71 7.10
C PRO A 79 14.82 21.84 7.24
N THR A 80 15.43 22.95 6.80
CA THR A 80 16.88 23.15 6.83
C THR A 80 17.43 23.00 8.26
N GLY A 81 18.35 22.06 8.46
CA GLY A 81 18.95 21.77 9.77
C GLY A 81 18.08 20.94 10.71
N LEU A 82 17.00 20.32 10.20
CA LEU A 82 16.08 19.45 10.92
C LEU A 82 15.98 18.05 10.29
N GLU A 83 16.87 17.72 9.35
CA GLU A 83 16.84 16.49 8.56
C GLU A 83 16.90 15.24 9.45
N ASP A 84 17.70 15.28 10.52
CA ASP A 84 17.83 14.19 11.49
C ASP A 84 16.52 13.90 12.23
N LEU A 85 15.76 14.95 12.56
CA LEU A 85 14.46 14.81 13.23
C LEU A 85 13.42 14.22 12.27
N TRP A 86 13.44 14.60 11.00
CA TRP A 86 12.59 13.96 10.01
C TRP A 86 12.98 12.50 9.77
N GLY A 87 14.27 12.19 9.76
CA GLY A 87 14.78 10.82 9.74
C GLY A 87 14.32 10.01 10.96
N GLN A 88 14.30 10.62 12.16
CA GLN A 88 13.77 9.99 13.38
C GLN A 88 12.28 9.64 13.23
N ALA A 89 11.47 10.54 12.68
CA ALA A 89 10.05 10.27 12.42
C ALA A 89 9.87 9.08 11.47
N ASP A 90 10.74 8.95 10.46
CA ASP A 90 10.70 7.84 9.51
C ASP A 90 11.14 6.52 10.12
N THR A 91 12.16 6.54 10.99
CA THR A 91 12.57 5.37 11.78
C THR A 91 11.42 4.84 12.63
N LEU A 92 10.70 5.72 13.32
CA LEU A 92 9.53 5.34 14.13
C LEU A 92 8.43 4.69 13.27
N ILE A 93 8.17 5.22 12.08
CA ILE A 93 7.18 4.64 11.15
C ILE A 93 7.63 3.26 10.66
N LYS A 94 8.91 3.11 10.30
CA LYS A 94 9.47 1.82 9.87
C LYS A 94 9.40 0.78 10.98
N GLU A 95 9.70 1.16 12.22
CA GLU A 95 9.58 0.29 13.39
C GLU A 95 8.13 -0.13 13.63
N ALA A 96 7.17 0.80 13.49
CA ALA A 96 5.75 0.47 13.59
C ALA A 96 5.33 -0.53 12.49
N VAL A 97 5.78 -0.34 11.24
CA VAL A 97 5.53 -1.30 10.16
C VAL A 97 6.20 -2.65 10.44
N ALA A 98 7.42 -2.68 10.94
CA ALA A 98 8.11 -3.91 11.34
C ALA A 98 7.34 -4.65 12.45
N ALA A 99 6.80 -3.92 13.43
CA ALA A 99 5.95 -4.51 14.46
C ALA A 99 4.65 -5.09 13.89
N LEU A 100 4.10 -4.54 12.80
CA LEU A 100 2.94 -5.12 12.11
C LEU A 100 3.28 -6.42 11.36
N LEU A 101 4.52 -6.55 10.88
CA LEU A 101 5.01 -7.73 10.15
C LEU A 101 5.37 -8.91 11.06
N ALA A 102 5.64 -8.64 12.34
CA ALA A 102 5.97 -9.65 13.34
C ALA A 102 4.77 -10.56 13.64
N ARG A 103 4.98 -11.88 13.56
CA ARG A 103 3.97 -12.88 13.94
C ARG A 103 3.80 -13.04 15.45
N GLY A 104 4.79 -12.62 16.23
CA GLY A 104 4.79 -12.70 17.67
C GLY A 104 5.93 -11.88 18.29
N PRO A 105 6.05 -11.82 19.63
CA PRO A 105 7.00 -10.95 20.33
C PRO A 105 8.48 -11.26 20.04
N SER A 106 8.79 -12.51 19.73
CA SER A 106 10.14 -13.00 19.41
C SER A 106 10.50 -12.87 17.92
N ASP A 107 9.52 -12.61 17.04
CA ASP A 107 9.73 -12.43 15.61
C ASP A 107 10.20 -11.00 15.35
N ARG A 108 11.48 -10.84 15.01
CA ARG A 108 12.07 -9.56 14.60
C ARG A 108 12.30 -9.60 13.09
N PRO A 109 11.32 -9.16 12.28
CA PRO A 109 11.55 -9.02 10.86
C PRO A 109 12.74 -8.07 10.63
N LYS A 110 13.49 -8.30 9.55
CA LYS A 110 14.49 -7.34 9.05
C LYS A 110 13.86 -5.95 8.87
N GLU A 111 14.66 -4.92 8.62
CA GLU A 111 14.10 -3.60 8.31
C GLU A 111 13.28 -3.63 7.01
N PRO A 112 12.05 -3.08 6.99
CA PRO A 112 11.21 -3.08 5.81
C PRO A 112 11.73 -2.12 4.74
N ASN A 113 11.54 -2.49 3.47
CA ASN A 113 11.98 -1.68 2.34
C ASN A 113 11.22 -0.33 2.31
N SER A 114 11.95 0.76 2.53
CA SER A 114 11.44 2.14 2.57
C SER A 114 10.65 2.53 1.32
N THR A 115 11.07 2.05 0.15
CA THR A 115 10.39 2.31 -1.12
C THR A 115 9.02 1.64 -1.15
N LEU A 116 8.93 0.37 -0.78
CA LEU A 116 7.64 -0.34 -0.72
C LEU A 116 6.69 0.23 0.35
N ILE A 117 7.21 0.76 1.47
CA ILE A 117 6.37 1.44 2.47
C ILE A 117 5.72 2.69 1.87
N SER A 118 6.50 3.51 1.18
CA SER A 118 6.07 4.81 0.67
C SER A 118 5.25 4.74 -0.62
N LEU A 119 5.53 3.75 -1.48
CA LEU A 119 4.84 3.60 -2.76
C LEU A 119 3.30 3.53 -2.63
N PRO A 120 2.54 4.06 -3.60
CA PRO A 120 1.10 3.98 -3.60
C PRO A 120 0.55 2.55 -3.54
N THR A 121 -0.66 2.39 -3.03
CA THR A 121 -1.32 1.08 -2.92
C THR A 121 -1.55 0.42 -4.29
N ARG A 122 -1.86 1.21 -5.31
CA ARG A 122 -2.02 0.69 -6.70
C ARG A 122 -0.71 0.19 -7.28
N GLU A 123 0.40 0.68 -6.75
CA GLU A 123 1.76 0.33 -7.12
C GLU A 123 2.37 -0.72 -6.16
N GLY A 124 1.54 -1.51 -5.48
CA GLY A 124 2.01 -2.56 -4.58
C GLY A 124 2.66 -2.08 -3.27
N GLY A 125 2.72 -0.78 -2.99
CA GLY A 125 3.28 -0.24 -1.74
C GLY A 125 2.25 -0.01 -0.63
N LEU A 126 2.66 0.47 0.55
CA LEU A 126 1.74 0.68 1.69
C LEU A 126 1.08 2.06 1.72
N ARG A 127 1.50 2.99 0.86
CA ARG A 127 1.05 4.39 0.83
C ARG A 127 1.25 5.08 2.17
N ILE A 128 2.46 4.93 2.73
CA ILE A 128 2.90 5.64 3.94
C ILE A 128 4.13 6.47 3.55
N PRO A 129 3.93 7.72 3.07
CA PRO A 129 5.03 8.56 2.60
C PRO A 129 5.96 8.92 3.74
N LEU A 130 7.26 8.78 3.51
CA LEU A 130 8.28 9.12 4.49
C LEU A 130 8.48 10.65 4.54
N HIS A 131 8.87 11.15 5.70
CA HIS A 131 8.90 12.56 6.02
C HIS A 131 10.17 13.23 5.52
N GLN A 132 11.33 12.60 5.71
CA GLN A 132 12.63 13.19 5.39
C GLN A 132 12.74 13.56 3.91
N GLU A 133 12.37 12.64 3.03
CA GLU A 133 12.40 12.82 1.58
C GLU A 133 11.45 13.94 1.08
N LEU A 134 10.32 14.15 1.76
CA LEU A 134 9.27 15.05 1.29
C LEU A 134 9.33 16.45 1.91
N ALA A 135 10.04 16.62 3.03
CA ALA A 135 9.97 17.84 3.83
C ALA A 135 10.36 19.09 3.01
N ALA A 136 11.48 19.04 2.29
CA ALA A 136 11.97 20.16 1.47
C ALA A 136 10.99 20.56 0.37
N GLN A 137 10.53 19.58 -0.42
CA GLN A 137 9.66 19.84 -1.57
C GLN A 137 8.26 20.31 -1.13
N LEU A 138 7.71 19.72 -0.06
CA LEU A 138 6.41 20.14 0.48
C LEU A 138 6.47 21.55 1.10
N HIS A 139 7.56 21.90 1.77
CA HIS A 139 7.76 23.25 2.27
C HIS A 139 7.86 24.26 1.14
N GLN A 140 8.67 23.97 0.12
CA GLN A 140 8.86 24.84 -1.03
C GLN A 140 7.54 25.05 -1.80
N ALA A 141 6.79 23.99 -2.07
CA ALA A 141 5.48 24.09 -2.72
C ALA A 141 4.49 24.93 -1.89
N ALA A 142 4.49 24.78 -0.56
CA ALA A 142 3.65 25.59 0.31
C ALA A 142 4.05 27.07 0.31
N LYS A 143 5.36 27.36 0.26
CA LYS A 143 5.89 28.73 0.17
C LYS A 143 5.51 29.39 -1.15
N GLU A 144 5.67 28.69 -2.26
CA GLU A 144 5.29 29.17 -3.60
C GLU A 144 3.78 29.41 -3.71
N ALA A 145 2.96 28.49 -3.19
CA ALA A 145 1.51 28.65 -3.17
C ALA A 145 1.03 29.84 -2.32
N ALA A 146 1.81 30.25 -1.31
CA ALA A 146 1.49 31.40 -0.47
C ALA A 146 1.86 32.75 -1.11
N GLU A 147 2.78 32.78 -2.08
CA GLU A 147 3.33 34.02 -2.64
C GLU A 147 2.26 34.98 -3.20
N PRO A 148 1.25 34.53 -3.98
CA PRO A 148 0.21 35.43 -4.48
C PRO A 148 -0.61 36.09 -3.36
N THR A 149 -0.78 35.40 -2.23
CA THR A 149 -1.47 35.96 -1.06
C THR A 149 -0.58 36.96 -0.34
N LEU A 150 0.72 36.65 -0.20
CA LEU A 150 1.69 37.56 0.39
C LEU A 150 1.87 38.84 -0.43
N GLU A 151 1.88 38.74 -1.76
CA GLU A 151 1.92 39.91 -2.67
C GLU A 151 0.73 40.83 -2.45
N LYS A 152 -0.49 40.29 -2.33
CA LYS A 152 -1.69 41.07 -2.00
C LYS A 152 -1.60 41.75 -0.63
N ILE A 153 -1.11 41.03 0.39
CA ILE A 153 -0.92 41.59 1.73
C ILE A 153 0.11 42.73 1.72
N ARG A 154 1.23 42.55 1.00
CA ARG A 154 2.27 43.58 0.84
C ARG A 154 1.70 44.80 0.11
N ALA A 155 0.93 44.59 -0.96
CA ALA A 155 0.29 45.68 -1.71
C ALA A 155 -0.67 46.50 -0.83
N ILE A 156 -1.46 45.84 0.02
CA ILE A 156 -2.35 46.52 0.99
C ILE A 156 -1.54 47.30 2.02
N ALA A 157 -0.46 46.72 2.54
CA ALA A 157 0.41 47.40 3.50
C ALA A 157 1.08 48.66 2.90
N THR A 158 1.34 48.68 1.59
CA THR A 158 1.90 49.83 0.86
C THR A 158 0.86 50.87 0.42
N LEU A 159 -0.45 50.65 0.64
CA LEU A 159 -1.49 51.67 0.37
C LEU A 159 -1.55 52.79 1.42
N TYR A 160 -0.67 52.78 2.43
CA TYR A 160 -0.32 54.00 3.18
C TYR A 160 0.67 54.84 2.35
N PRO A 161 0.40 56.13 2.11
CA PRO A 161 0.96 56.85 0.99
C PRO A 161 2.44 57.20 1.21
N GLN A 162 3.34 56.51 0.52
CA GLN A 162 4.48 57.17 -0.10
C GLN A 162 4.55 56.79 -1.57
N GLN A 163 4.41 57.81 -2.41
CA GLN A 163 4.42 57.76 -3.86
C GLN A 163 5.75 57.14 -4.33
N SER A 164 5.69 55.98 -4.99
CA SER A 164 6.78 55.49 -5.82
C SER A 164 6.20 54.90 -7.12
N PRO A 165 6.63 55.37 -8.30
CA PRO A 165 6.16 54.87 -9.58
C PRO A 165 6.92 53.59 -9.91
N TYR A 166 6.56 52.47 -9.28
CA TYR A 166 7.08 51.16 -9.67
C TYR A 166 5.97 50.34 -10.33
N ASN A 167 6.08 50.18 -11.64
CA ASN A 167 5.23 49.27 -12.41
C ASN A 167 5.35 47.85 -11.82
N PRO A 168 4.24 47.17 -11.49
CA PRO A 168 4.30 45.80 -11.03
C PRO A 168 4.84 44.91 -12.17
N PRO A 169 5.81 44.02 -11.91
CA PRO A 169 6.20 43.02 -12.91
C PRO A 169 4.97 42.21 -13.28
N SER A 170 4.77 41.99 -14.59
CA SER A 170 3.68 41.17 -15.12
C SER A 170 3.54 39.88 -14.31
N CYS A 171 2.35 39.60 -13.78
CA CYS A 171 1.96 38.30 -13.25
C CYS A 171 2.06 37.27 -14.36
N ARG A 172 3.27 36.74 -14.60
CA ARG A 172 3.41 35.46 -15.28
C ARG A 172 2.85 34.43 -14.30
N PRO A 173 1.89 33.59 -14.69
CA PRO A 173 1.50 32.47 -13.84
C PRO A 173 2.74 31.60 -13.66
N ARG A 174 3.40 31.73 -12.51
CA ARG A 174 4.33 30.70 -12.06
C ARG A 174 3.48 29.46 -11.88
N VAL A 175 3.79 28.42 -12.64
CA VAL A 175 3.23 27.08 -12.42
C VAL A 175 3.73 26.65 -11.05
N THR A 176 2.96 26.98 -10.02
CA THR A 176 3.27 26.62 -8.63
C THR A 176 2.81 25.19 -8.45
N LYS A 177 3.75 24.29 -8.19
CA LYS A 177 3.40 22.89 -7.97
C LYS A 177 2.58 22.79 -6.71
N THR A 178 1.44 22.14 -6.80
CA THR A 178 0.63 21.83 -5.62
C THR A 178 1.32 20.76 -4.78
N ALA A 179 1.00 20.70 -3.48
CA ALA A 179 1.49 19.62 -2.62
C ALA A 179 1.12 18.22 -3.14
N GLN A 180 0.00 18.11 -3.86
CA GLN A 180 -0.43 16.86 -4.48
C GLN A 180 0.48 16.48 -5.66
N GLU A 181 0.83 17.43 -6.52
CA GLU A 181 1.75 17.20 -7.65
C GLU A 181 3.15 16.81 -7.15
N VAL A 182 3.65 17.47 -6.11
CA VAL A 182 4.93 17.09 -5.46
C VAL A 182 4.91 15.62 -5.02
N LEU A 183 3.82 15.18 -4.37
CA LEU A 183 3.68 13.80 -3.95
C LEU A 183 3.60 12.83 -5.14
N GLN A 184 2.91 13.21 -6.21
CA GLN A 184 2.78 12.37 -7.41
C GLN A 184 4.11 12.22 -8.14
N GLU A 185 4.84 13.32 -8.33
CA GLU A 185 6.16 13.32 -8.96
C GLU A 185 7.18 12.52 -8.13
N ALA A 186 7.22 12.73 -6.81
CA ALA A 186 8.11 11.98 -5.91
C ALA A 186 7.82 10.48 -5.96
N ASN A 187 6.53 10.08 -6.00
CA ASN A 187 6.16 8.67 -6.13
C ASN A 187 6.53 8.09 -7.49
N LYS A 188 6.36 8.86 -8.57
CA LYS A 188 6.70 8.42 -9.94
C LYS A 188 8.20 8.21 -10.09
N ALA A 189 9.02 9.20 -9.72
CA ALA A 189 10.48 9.11 -9.78
C ALA A 189 11.01 7.94 -8.94
N LYS A 190 10.44 7.75 -7.74
CA LYS A 190 10.80 6.63 -6.87
C LYS A 190 10.44 5.27 -7.47
N LEU A 191 9.25 5.16 -8.08
CA LEU A 191 8.83 3.93 -8.73
C LEU A 191 9.77 3.59 -9.91
N GLU A 192 10.09 4.57 -10.75
CA GLU A 192 10.99 4.41 -11.90
C GLU A 192 12.37 3.90 -11.45
N ALA A 193 12.98 4.57 -10.46
CA ALA A 193 14.26 4.14 -9.90
C ALA A 193 14.19 2.73 -9.31
N TYR A 194 13.13 2.44 -8.54
CA TYR A 194 12.97 1.12 -7.91
C TYR A 194 12.78 -0.01 -8.93
N LEU A 195 12.09 0.23 -10.04
CA LEU A 195 11.87 -0.78 -11.08
C LEU A 195 13.16 -1.12 -11.84
N GLN A 196 14.10 -0.18 -11.99
CA GLN A 196 15.39 -0.44 -12.64
C GLN A 196 16.22 -1.47 -11.87
N ASP A 197 16.17 -1.41 -10.54
CA ASP A 197 16.94 -2.30 -9.66
C ASP A 197 16.23 -3.62 -9.35
N LEU A 198 14.92 -3.70 -9.59
CA LEU A 198 14.09 -4.82 -9.15
C LEU A 198 13.99 -5.90 -10.23
N PRO A 199 14.31 -7.18 -9.94
CA PRO A 199 14.15 -8.26 -10.90
C PRO A 199 12.70 -8.41 -11.38
N TYR A 200 12.51 -8.79 -12.64
CA TYR A 200 11.20 -8.89 -13.29
C TYR A 200 10.15 -9.68 -12.47
N THR A 201 10.57 -10.78 -11.84
CA THR A 201 9.69 -11.62 -10.99
C THR A 201 9.14 -10.87 -9.78
N TYR A 202 9.91 -9.94 -9.21
CA TYR A 202 9.47 -9.09 -8.11
C TYR A 202 8.64 -7.91 -8.61
N GLN A 203 8.86 -7.43 -9.84
CA GLN A 203 8.00 -6.40 -10.45
C GLN A 203 6.57 -6.92 -10.65
N GLN A 204 6.41 -8.16 -11.14
CA GLN A 204 5.09 -8.81 -11.26
C GLN A 204 4.44 -9.02 -9.89
N ALA A 205 5.19 -9.60 -8.94
CA ALA A 205 4.68 -9.84 -7.59
C ALA A 205 4.21 -8.54 -6.89
N ARG A 206 4.89 -7.40 -7.13
CA ARG A 206 4.47 -6.09 -6.62
C ARG A 206 3.06 -5.71 -7.07
N LEU A 207 2.78 -5.82 -8.37
CA LEU A 207 1.50 -5.45 -8.97
C LEU A 207 0.37 -6.34 -8.46
N GLU A 208 0.62 -7.63 -8.30
CA GLU A 208 -0.35 -8.56 -7.73
C GLU A 208 -0.67 -8.26 -6.27
N ASN A 209 0.35 -7.94 -5.48
CA ASN A 209 0.18 -7.64 -4.06
C ASN A 209 -0.65 -6.36 -3.81
N ALA A 210 -0.95 -5.58 -4.85
CA ALA A 210 -1.79 -4.40 -4.76
C ALA A 210 -3.20 -4.70 -4.23
N SER A 211 -3.76 -5.88 -4.52
CA SER A 211 -5.15 -6.27 -4.22
C SER A 211 -5.39 -6.86 -2.82
N TYR A 212 -4.34 -7.23 -2.06
CA TYR A 212 -4.45 -8.12 -0.89
C TYR A 212 -4.96 -7.49 0.42
N LEU A 213 -5.20 -6.18 0.49
CA LEU A 213 -5.46 -5.49 1.77
C LEU A 213 -6.90 -5.63 2.31
N GLY A 214 -7.68 -6.61 1.83
CA GLY A 214 -9.06 -6.88 2.27
C GLY A 214 -9.24 -8.09 3.21
N HIS A 215 -8.18 -8.76 3.66
CA HIS A 215 -8.27 -10.12 4.24
C HIS A 215 -7.97 -10.24 5.73
N SER A 216 -8.50 -11.33 6.32
CA SER A 216 -8.34 -11.76 7.73
C SER A 216 -6.91 -12.09 8.14
N GLU A 217 -6.00 -12.29 7.19
CA GLU A 217 -4.58 -12.60 7.42
C GLU A 217 -3.67 -11.43 7.03
N ILE A 218 -3.95 -10.25 7.61
CA ILE A 218 -3.26 -8.99 7.26
C ILE A 218 -1.73 -9.07 7.39
N ILE A 219 -1.23 -9.93 8.28
CA ILE A 219 0.22 -10.14 8.46
C ILE A 219 0.83 -10.74 7.18
N GLU A 220 0.26 -11.81 6.63
CA GLU A 220 0.82 -12.46 5.43
C GLU A 220 0.62 -11.61 4.18
N ALA A 221 -0.48 -10.85 4.11
CA ALA A 221 -0.69 -9.85 3.07
C ALA A 221 0.38 -8.75 3.12
N LEU A 222 0.64 -8.18 4.30
CA LEU A 222 1.70 -7.17 4.51
C LEU A 222 3.09 -7.72 4.21
N ARG A 223 3.39 -8.95 4.67
CA ARG A 223 4.66 -9.61 4.42
C ARG A 223 4.89 -9.82 2.94
N SER A 224 3.90 -10.35 2.22
CA SER A 224 3.98 -10.54 0.77
C SER A 224 4.21 -9.22 0.05
N ARG A 225 3.48 -8.17 0.44
CA ARG A 225 3.57 -6.81 -0.13
C ARG A 225 4.92 -6.14 0.08
N LEU A 226 5.57 -6.41 1.21
CA LEU A 226 6.91 -5.93 1.53
C LEU A 226 8.02 -6.94 1.17
N PHE A 227 7.69 -7.98 0.39
CA PHE A 227 8.60 -9.06 -0.01
C PHE A 227 9.31 -9.77 1.15
N TYR A 228 8.65 -9.85 2.31
CA TYR A 228 9.10 -10.69 3.40
C TYR A 228 8.82 -12.16 3.08
N PRO A 229 9.81 -13.03 3.27
CA PRO A 229 9.60 -14.44 3.06
C PRO A 229 8.69 -14.99 4.16
N VAL A 230 7.81 -15.93 3.78
CA VAL A 230 6.87 -16.62 4.68
C VAL A 230 7.65 -17.45 5.73
N LYS A 231 8.86 -17.88 5.41
CA LYS A 231 9.80 -18.51 6.34
C LYS A 231 11.14 -17.78 6.34
N PRO A 232 11.91 -17.82 7.43
CA PRO A 232 13.28 -17.34 7.43
C PRO A 232 14.08 -18.00 6.30
N PRO A 233 14.97 -17.26 5.59
CA PRO A 233 15.79 -17.82 4.52
C PRO A 233 16.69 -18.98 4.98
N SER A 234 16.98 -19.05 6.29
CA SER A 234 17.76 -20.10 6.93
C SER A 234 17.00 -21.42 7.10
N LEU A 235 15.67 -21.43 6.95
CA LEU A 235 14.85 -22.62 7.11
C LEU A 235 14.37 -23.13 5.74
N PRO A 236 14.70 -24.38 5.37
CA PRO A 236 14.22 -24.95 4.12
C PRO A 236 12.70 -25.16 4.14
N CYS A 237 12.13 -25.39 2.95
CA CYS A 237 10.74 -25.76 2.83
C CYS A 237 10.45 -27.03 3.64
N SER A 238 9.43 -27.01 4.49
CA SER A 238 9.06 -28.17 5.31
C SER A 238 8.45 -29.31 4.50
N ALA A 239 8.08 -29.05 3.24
CA ALA A 239 7.51 -30.06 2.36
C ALA A 239 8.58 -30.68 1.45
N CYS A 240 9.44 -29.87 0.81
CA CYS A 240 10.40 -30.38 -0.17
C CYS A 240 11.87 -30.21 0.21
N GLY A 241 12.21 -29.60 1.35
CA GLY A 241 13.60 -29.41 1.80
C GLY A 241 14.42 -28.36 1.04
N ASN A 242 13.88 -27.72 0.00
CA ASN A 242 14.61 -26.72 -0.78
C ASN A 242 14.64 -25.35 -0.10
N THR A 243 15.66 -24.55 -0.42
CA THR A 243 15.74 -23.14 -0.04
C THR A 243 14.53 -22.36 -0.59
N VAL A 244 13.82 -21.67 0.30
CA VAL A 244 12.55 -21.01 -0.04
C VAL A 244 12.83 -19.64 -0.67
N ALA A 245 12.50 -19.49 -1.95
CA ALA A 245 12.41 -18.18 -2.62
C ALA A 245 10.97 -17.66 -2.61
N LEU A 246 10.78 -16.37 -2.95
CA LEU A 246 9.44 -15.78 -3.08
C LEU A 246 8.60 -16.62 -4.07
N GLY A 247 7.50 -17.21 -3.58
CA GLY A 247 6.63 -18.07 -4.40
C GLY A 247 7.00 -19.48 -4.60
N HIS A 248 7.99 -19.94 -3.86
CA HIS A 248 8.23 -21.35 -3.72
C HIS A 248 6.96 -22.12 -3.28
N GLU A 249 6.18 -21.59 -2.34
CA GLU A 249 4.98 -22.30 -1.84
C GLU A 249 3.92 -22.57 -2.92
N ASP A 250 3.89 -21.74 -3.95
CA ASP A 250 2.91 -21.84 -5.04
C ASP A 250 3.36 -22.83 -6.13
N ILE A 251 4.65 -23.20 -6.16
CA ILE A 251 5.24 -24.16 -7.12
C ILE A 251 5.81 -25.42 -6.45
N CYS A 252 5.85 -25.48 -5.13
CA CYS A 252 6.31 -26.63 -4.36
C CYS A 252 5.41 -27.85 -4.56
N ARG A 253 5.83 -28.79 -5.43
CA ARG A 253 5.10 -30.06 -5.69
C ARG A 253 4.84 -30.87 -4.42
N ALA A 254 5.77 -30.85 -3.46
CA ALA A 254 5.62 -31.56 -2.19
C ALA A 254 4.52 -30.95 -1.27
N ALA A 255 4.06 -29.73 -1.56
CA ALA A 255 2.99 -29.06 -0.83
C ALA A 255 1.58 -29.34 -1.41
N ASN A 256 1.40 -30.43 -2.17
CA ASN A 256 0.15 -30.76 -2.87
C ASN A 256 -1.11 -30.67 -1.98
N ARG A 257 -1.05 -31.14 -0.72
CA ARG A 257 -2.18 -31.03 0.23
C ARG A 257 -2.62 -29.58 0.46
N ARG A 258 -1.68 -28.62 0.47
CA ARG A 258 -1.99 -27.20 0.60
C ARG A 258 -2.67 -26.66 -0.66
N TRP A 259 -2.26 -27.11 -1.84
CA TRP A 259 -2.88 -26.70 -3.10
C TRP A 259 -4.32 -27.19 -3.22
N ILE A 260 -4.57 -28.43 -2.81
CA ILE A 260 -5.93 -28.99 -2.74
C ILE A 260 -6.78 -28.17 -1.75
N ALA A 261 -6.29 -27.94 -0.54
CA ALA A 261 -7.02 -27.14 0.45
C ALA A 261 -7.31 -25.70 -0.01
N ARG A 262 -6.39 -25.11 -0.77
CA ARG A 262 -6.55 -23.78 -1.39
C ARG A 262 -7.65 -23.80 -2.45
N HIS A 263 -7.58 -24.75 -3.39
CA HIS A 263 -8.60 -24.95 -4.42
C HIS A 263 -9.98 -25.19 -3.80
N ASP A 264 -10.10 -26.09 -2.81
CA ASP A 264 -11.34 -26.36 -2.09
C ASP A 264 -11.92 -25.10 -1.41
N THR A 265 -11.05 -24.21 -0.91
CA THR A 265 -11.49 -22.96 -0.29
C THR A 265 -12.06 -22.00 -1.31
N VAL A 266 -11.45 -21.89 -2.49
CA VAL A 266 -11.96 -21.09 -3.61
C VAL A 266 -13.27 -21.65 -4.15
N VAL A 267 -13.33 -22.97 -4.40
CA VAL A 267 -14.57 -23.66 -4.82
C VAL A 267 -15.69 -23.44 -3.81
N ARG A 268 -15.40 -23.52 -2.51
CA ARG A 268 -16.39 -23.24 -1.45
C ARG A 268 -16.87 -21.79 -1.46
N ALA A 269 -16.00 -20.83 -1.76
CA ALA A 269 -16.37 -19.41 -1.86
C ALA A 269 -17.31 -19.17 -3.05
N PHE A 270 -16.95 -19.66 -4.24
CA PHE A 270 -17.82 -19.61 -5.42
C PHE A 270 -19.17 -20.27 -5.17
N TYR A 271 -19.17 -21.47 -4.58
CA TYR A 271 -20.40 -22.14 -4.22
C TYR A 271 -21.29 -21.29 -3.32
N ARG A 272 -20.74 -20.70 -2.25
CA ARG A 272 -21.52 -19.86 -1.32
C ARG A 272 -22.10 -18.63 -2.02
N ALA A 273 -21.33 -17.99 -2.90
CA ALA A 273 -21.81 -16.84 -3.66
C ALA A 273 -22.94 -17.22 -4.63
N LEU A 274 -22.76 -18.30 -5.39
CA LEU A 274 -23.74 -18.76 -6.37
C LEU A 274 -25.00 -19.32 -5.71
N ALA A 275 -24.86 -20.12 -4.66
CA ALA A 275 -25.98 -20.70 -3.91
C ALA A 275 -26.78 -19.65 -3.12
N SER A 276 -26.24 -18.43 -2.94
CA SER A 276 -27.01 -17.32 -2.36
C SER A 276 -28.03 -16.73 -3.34
N GLN A 277 -27.94 -17.04 -4.63
CA GLN A 277 -28.89 -16.59 -5.63
C GLN A 277 -30.07 -17.57 -5.73
N PRO A 278 -31.33 -17.10 -5.51
CA PRO A 278 -32.50 -17.98 -5.45
C PRO A 278 -32.88 -18.60 -6.80
N THR A 279 -32.37 -18.06 -7.92
CA THR A 279 -32.65 -18.54 -9.28
C THR A 279 -31.71 -19.66 -9.74
N LEU A 280 -30.69 -20.01 -8.95
CA LEU A 280 -29.65 -20.97 -9.32
C LEU A 280 -29.69 -22.20 -8.41
N GLU A 281 -29.72 -23.38 -8.99
CA GLU A 281 -29.40 -24.61 -8.26
C GLU A 281 -27.92 -24.95 -8.46
N VAL A 282 -27.17 -25.04 -7.36
CA VAL A 282 -25.73 -25.27 -7.42
C VAL A 282 -25.38 -26.59 -6.73
N GLN A 283 -24.66 -27.46 -7.42
CA GLN A 283 -24.16 -28.74 -6.89
C GLN A 283 -22.63 -28.77 -6.88
N LYS A 284 -22.04 -29.25 -5.77
CA LYS A 284 -20.59 -29.51 -5.66
C LYS A 284 -20.21 -30.90 -6.14
N ALA A 285 -19.03 -31.02 -6.72
CA ALA A 285 -18.43 -32.28 -7.14
C ALA A 285 -19.40 -33.19 -7.95
N PRO A 286 -20.22 -32.66 -8.89
CA PRO A 286 -21.18 -33.47 -9.65
C PRO A 286 -20.45 -34.52 -10.49
N LEU A 287 -21.06 -35.70 -10.60
CA LEU A 287 -20.57 -36.75 -11.49
C LEU A 287 -20.90 -36.38 -12.94
N VAL A 288 -19.87 -36.29 -13.78
CA VAL A 288 -19.96 -35.95 -15.21
C VAL A 288 -20.04 -37.20 -16.05
N ASP A 289 -19.20 -38.19 -15.75
CA ASP A 289 -19.18 -39.48 -16.45
C ASP A 289 -19.04 -40.61 -15.44
N LYS A 290 -19.97 -41.58 -15.51
CA LYS A 290 -20.00 -42.75 -14.63
C LYS A 290 -18.89 -43.74 -14.95
N ALA A 291 -18.48 -43.87 -16.21
CA ALA A 291 -17.49 -44.85 -16.63
C ALA A 291 -16.08 -44.47 -16.15
N THR A 292 -15.74 -43.18 -16.23
CA THR A 292 -14.44 -42.65 -15.80
C THR A 292 -14.44 -42.11 -14.38
N SER A 293 -15.60 -42.14 -13.69
CA SER A 293 -15.80 -41.47 -12.39
C SER A 293 -15.40 -39.98 -12.40
N LEU A 294 -15.46 -39.34 -13.57
CA LEU A 294 -15.06 -37.96 -13.76
C LEU A 294 -16.05 -37.04 -13.02
N ARG A 295 -15.51 -36.11 -12.22
CA ARG A 295 -16.27 -35.09 -11.51
C ARG A 295 -15.75 -33.71 -11.89
N ALA A 296 -16.69 -32.78 -12.11
CA ALA A 296 -16.38 -31.35 -12.17
C ALA A 296 -16.45 -30.74 -10.77
N ASP A 297 -15.94 -29.53 -10.58
CA ASP A 297 -15.97 -28.86 -9.27
C ASP A 297 -17.38 -28.40 -8.89
N LEU A 298 -18.09 -27.79 -9.86
CA LEU A 298 -19.42 -27.24 -9.68
C LEU A 298 -20.32 -27.59 -10.88
N ALA A 299 -21.61 -27.77 -10.61
CA ALA A 299 -22.66 -27.65 -11.62
C ALA A 299 -23.65 -26.57 -11.20
N ILE A 300 -24.10 -25.78 -12.17
CA ILE A 300 -25.14 -24.77 -12.00
C ILE A 300 -26.29 -25.13 -12.93
N THR A 301 -27.48 -25.26 -12.38
CA THR A 301 -28.71 -25.42 -13.17
C THR A 301 -29.41 -24.07 -13.24
N LEU A 302 -29.67 -23.62 -14.46
CA LEU A 302 -30.46 -22.43 -14.78
C LEU A 302 -31.65 -22.86 -15.64
N GLY A 303 -32.84 -22.89 -15.04
CA GLY A 303 -34.04 -23.44 -15.68
C GLY A 303 -33.85 -24.92 -16.04
N THR A 304 -33.90 -25.24 -17.34
CA THR A 304 -33.71 -26.61 -17.85
C THR A 304 -32.25 -26.93 -18.22
N SER A 305 -31.38 -25.92 -18.24
CA SER A 305 -30.00 -26.06 -18.69
C SER A 305 -29.06 -26.24 -17.51
N ARG A 306 -28.15 -27.21 -17.63
CA ARG A 306 -27.16 -27.52 -16.60
C ARG A 306 -25.76 -27.33 -17.12
N TYR A 307 -25.01 -26.44 -16.48
CA TYR A 307 -23.65 -26.07 -16.84
C TYR A 307 -22.65 -26.62 -15.82
N TYR A 308 -21.48 -27.05 -16.29
CA TYR A 308 -20.42 -27.62 -15.47
C TYR A 308 -19.19 -26.72 -15.51
N TYR A 309 -18.61 -26.49 -14.33
CA TYR A 309 -17.43 -25.66 -14.15
C TYR A 309 -16.35 -26.45 -13.43
N ASP A 310 -15.13 -26.32 -13.96
CA ASP A 310 -13.92 -26.84 -13.35
C ASP A 310 -12.97 -25.66 -13.16
N ILE A 311 -12.61 -25.42 -11.91
CA ILE A 311 -11.85 -24.25 -11.48
C ILE A 311 -10.38 -24.63 -11.45
N GLN A 312 -9.55 -23.90 -12.19
CA GLN A 312 -8.10 -24.06 -12.15
C GLN A 312 -7.43 -22.77 -11.70
N ILE A 313 -6.61 -22.88 -10.65
CA ILE A 313 -5.79 -21.80 -10.13
C ILE A 313 -4.38 -22.01 -10.66
N VAL A 314 -3.90 -21.08 -11.48
CA VAL A 314 -2.53 -21.10 -12.01
C VAL A 314 -1.68 -20.13 -11.19
N ALA A 315 -0.65 -20.67 -10.53
CA ALA A 315 0.34 -19.87 -9.83
C ALA A 315 1.10 -18.98 -10.82
N ILE A 316 1.14 -17.67 -10.56
CA ILE A 316 1.92 -16.72 -11.37
C ILE A 316 3.42 -17.07 -11.38
N SER A 317 3.89 -17.70 -10.31
CA SER A 317 5.29 -18.06 -10.15
C SER A 317 5.68 -19.29 -10.96
N LYS A 318 4.71 -19.96 -11.60
CA LYS A 318 4.93 -21.01 -12.60
C LYS A 318 5.68 -20.42 -13.79
N GLU A 319 6.68 -21.15 -14.28
CA GLU A 319 7.57 -20.68 -15.36
C GLU A 319 6.82 -20.24 -16.62
N SER A 320 5.84 -21.03 -17.08
CA SER A 320 5.01 -20.67 -18.24
C SER A 320 4.20 -19.39 -18.02
N ALA A 321 3.73 -19.15 -16.79
CA ALA A 321 2.95 -17.95 -16.46
C ALA A 321 3.84 -16.70 -16.35
N ARG A 322 5.15 -16.87 -16.12
CA ARG A 322 6.11 -15.75 -16.11
C ARG A 322 6.40 -15.24 -17.51
N SER A 323 6.43 -16.11 -18.52
CA SER A 323 6.65 -15.72 -19.92
C SER A 323 5.41 -15.09 -20.52
N ASP A 324 4.28 -15.81 -20.50
CA ASP A 324 2.98 -15.29 -20.93
C ASP A 324 1.85 -15.86 -20.04
N PRO A 325 1.32 -15.02 -19.13
CA PRO A 325 0.23 -15.42 -18.25
C PRO A 325 -1.06 -15.76 -19.01
N TYR A 326 -1.35 -15.06 -20.11
CA TYR A 326 -2.57 -15.26 -20.89
C TYR A 326 -2.49 -16.53 -21.72
N GLU A 327 -1.34 -16.79 -22.33
CA GLU A 327 -1.11 -18.03 -23.05
C GLU A 327 -1.20 -19.24 -22.11
N THR A 328 -0.59 -19.17 -20.92
CA THR A 328 -0.71 -20.25 -19.92
C THR A 328 -2.16 -20.50 -19.51
N LEU A 329 -2.96 -19.45 -19.34
CA LEU A 329 -4.38 -19.59 -19.03
C LEU A 329 -5.17 -20.21 -20.19
N ARG A 330 -4.82 -19.85 -21.43
CA ARG A 330 -5.42 -20.41 -22.64
C ARG A 330 -5.11 -21.91 -22.78
N GLU A 331 -3.85 -22.30 -22.63
CA GLU A 331 -3.43 -23.70 -22.65
C GLU A 331 -4.15 -24.53 -21.58
N ALA A 332 -4.22 -24.01 -20.35
CA ALA A 332 -4.97 -24.64 -19.27
C ALA A 332 -6.47 -24.79 -19.63
N ALA A 333 -7.07 -23.79 -20.29
CA ALA A 333 -8.48 -23.83 -20.67
C ALA A 333 -8.74 -24.88 -21.74
N GLU A 334 -7.83 -25.00 -22.71
CA GLU A 334 -7.88 -26.01 -23.75
C GLU A 334 -7.70 -27.42 -23.19
N GLU A 335 -6.80 -27.60 -22.22
CA GLU A 335 -6.64 -28.88 -21.51
C GLU A 335 -7.91 -29.30 -20.77
N LYS A 336 -8.57 -28.37 -20.10
CA LYS A 336 -9.87 -28.64 -19.46
C LYS A 336 -10.97 -28.95 -20.47
N ARG A 337 -11.07 -28.20 -21.57
CA ARG A 337 -12.03 -28.51 -22.66
C ARG A 337 -11.78 -29.89 -23.25
N ARG A 338 -10.52 -30.32 -23.36
CA ARG A 338 -10.16 -31.67 -23.81
C ARG A 338 -10.61 -32.74 -22.81
N LYS A 339 -10.38 -32.50 -21.51
CA LYS A 339 -10.79 -33.40 -20.41
C LYS A 339 -12.31 -33.57 -20.35
N TYR A 340 -13.07 -32.49 -20.55
CA TYR A 340 -14.53 -32.46 -20.47
C TYR A 340 -15.20 -32.43 -21.85
N ARG A 341 -14.55 -32.97 -22.90
CA ARG A 341 -15.04 -32.92 -24.29
C ARG A 341 -16.46 -33.49 -24.44
N SER A 342 -16.82 -34.49 -23.64
CA SER A 342 -18.16 -35.12 -23.64
C SER A 342 -19.30 -34.16 -23.28
N LEU A 343 -19.01 -33.06 -22.59
CA LEU A 343 -20.01 -32.07 -22.16
C LEU A 343 -20.27 -30.97 -23.21
N GLY A 344 -19.44 -30.85 -24.25
CA GLY A 344 -19.63 -29.88 -25.33
C GLY A 344 -19.84 -28.44 -24.82
N ALA A 345 -20.91 -27.80 -25.28
CA ALA A 345 -21.25 -26.41 -24.94
C ALA A 345 -21.70 -26.21 -23.48
N PHE A 346 -22.00 -27.27 -22.74
CA PHE A 346 -22.42 -27.20 -21.34
C PHE A 346 -21.24 -27.16 -20.36
N PHE A 347 -20.01 -27.19 -20.86
CA PHE A 347 -18.81 -27.04 -20.05
C PHE A 347 -18.12 -25.70 -20.29
N SER A 348 -17.76 -25.02 -19.20
CA SER A 348 -16.97 -23.79 -19.24
C SER A 348 -15.74 -23.91 -18.34
N PRO A 349 -14.51 -23.85 -18.88
CA PRO A 349 -13.32 -23.80 -18.06
C PRO A 349 -13.25 -22.44 -17.35
N HIS A 350 -12.99 -22.44 -16.04
CA HIS A 350 -12.79 -21.21 -15.29
C HIS A 350 -11.36 -21.19 -14.74
N ASN A 351 -10.48 -20.44 -15.43
CA ASN A 351 -9.08 -20.36 -15.07
C ASN A 351 -8.75 -18.97 -14.51
N HIS A 352 -8.02 -18.95 -13.40
CA HIS A 352 -7.62 -17.73 -12.74
C HIS A 352 -6.11 -17.74 -12.46
N LEU A 353 -5.43 -16.63 -12.78
CA LEU A 353 -4.06 -16.36 -12.34
C LEU A 353 -4.08 -15.82 -10.94
N GLY A 354 -3.30 -16.42 -10.06
CA GLY A 354 -3.09 -15.83 -8.76
C GLY A 354 -2.16 -16.66 -7.90
N ARG A 355 -1.69 -16.04 -6.84
CA ARG A 355 -1.43 -16.75 -5.60
C ARG A 355 -2.69 -16.63 -4.76
N GLY A 356 -3.17 -17.73 -4.20
CA GLY A 356 -4.37 -17.71 -3.37
C GLY A 356 -4.37 -18.91 -2.44
N PRO A 357 -4.90 -18.80 -1.22
CA PRO A 357 -6.19 -18.22 -0.87
C PRO A 357 -6.04 -16.70 -0.71
N TYR A 358 -6.97 -15.83 -1.09
CA TYR A 358 -8.35 -15.73 -0.68
C TYR A 358 -9.11 -14.93 -1.76
N GLY A 359 -10.30 -15.38 -2.15
CA GLY A 359 -11.06 -14.82 -3.28
C GLY A 359 -11.54 -13.37 -3.09
N PRO A 360 -12.05 -12.73 -4.15
CA PRO A 360 -12.68 -11.43 -4.05
C PRO A 360 -13.89 -11.53 -3.11
N ARG A 361 -13.89 -10.72 -2.06
CA ARG A 361 -15.15 -10.18 -1.56
C ARG A 361 -15.20 -8.77 -2.10
N ASP A 362 -15.97 -8.61 -3.16
CA ASP A 362 -16.48 -7.31 -3.56
C ASP A 362 -17.23 -6.71 -2.37
N GLY A 363 -16.80 -5.50 -2.02
CA GLY A 363 -17.54 -4.52 -1.24
C GLY A 363 -17.43 -3.20 -2.00
#